data_AF-A0A1W1YI77-F1
#
_entry.id   AF-A0A1W1YI77-F1
#
_cell.length_a   1.000
_cell.length_b   1.000
_cell.length_c   1.000
_cell.angle_alpha   90.00
_cell.angle_beta   90.00
_cell.angle_gamma   90.00
#
_symmetry.space_group_name_H-M   'P 1'
#
loop_
_entity.id
_entity.type
_entity.pdbx_description
1 polymer ?
#
loop_
_entity_poly.entity_id
_entity_poly.type
_entity_poly.pdbx_seq_one_letter_code
_entity_poly.pdbx_strand_id
1 'polypeptide(L)'
;MGATYCNLYFHGDDVNIPEGKIQGKSRLLGGFDGWTILLCEDNNWRKITRLTRFFPGDALAFFCFDDELFELMFYRDGKKIASIDNSGTSSKLKDAGEMFPEDPTVLKKLRMMKWCTSVDESFRLLEETFGLPFDVVYEQEEIGKVKKSDETWKTLKAREKEFRNRPNRFVLELLPPEQWPESVRNQEKKSPYRLRLSPDYHEITCVDPEGRTLWTFAPGLNGMREQLQFVQADLDEAVIQMSFHDENRDRNDKVCRLAATDGAMLTEYVLPDSTKKAYAFYWNPYMGCYVYSMREQMVIMDRELKENRRFKTDPKASYFYFFREQYGYTQYERHGDENDLFRIDLNSGEQKRIELEIPVYLESVCLPGEIFCGVTFRGTIVDKLVFFDGNGRVISRNGIENGPEDYPMKLWGEKGRIYIKTQKWYGPDPIKIYLVRDTAEQK
;
A
#
# COMPACT_ATOMS: atom_id res chain seq x y z
N MET A 1 -6.35 -14.60 9.09
CA MET A 1 -6.20 -15.21 7.76
C MET A 1 -5.30 -16.42 7.91
N GLY A 2 -5.77 -17.58 7.47
CA GLY A 2 -4.96 -18.81 7.38
C GLY A 2 -4.21 -18.81 6.05
N ALA A 3 -3.16 -19.61 5.93
CA ALA A 3 -2.49 -19.80 4.65
C ALA A 3 -3.33 -20.74 3.77
N THR A 4 -3.18 -20.66 2.44
CA THR A 4 -3.72 -21.63 1.48
C THR A 4 -2.92 -22.93 1.54
N TYR A 5 -1.61 -22.82 1.71
CA TYR A 5 -0.74 -23.94 2.01
C TYR A 5 0.53 -23.47 2.70
N CYS A 6 1.20 -24.40 3.38
CA CYS A 6 2.45 -24.13 4.08
C CYS A 6 3.36 -25.34 4.01
N ASN A 7 4.61 -25.11 3.62
CA ASN A 7 5.60 -26.15 3.44
C ASN A 7 6.84 -25.85 4.28
N LEU A 8 7.47 -26.91 4.81
CA LEU A 8 8.73 -26.80 5.53
C LEU A 8 9.79 -27.60 4.78
N TYR A 9 10.89 -26.94 4.45
CA TYR A 9 12.04 -27.52 3.78
C TYR A 9 13.17 -27.56 4.79
N PHE A 10 13.89 -28.66 4.88
CA PHE A 10 15.04 -28.78 5.77
C PHE A 10 16.13 -29.60 5.12
N HIS A 11 17.37 -29.25 5.44
CA HIS A 11 18.53 -29.90 4.86
C HIS A 11 18.91 -31.14 5.69
N GLY A 12 19.06 -32.29 5.03
CA GLY A 12 19.41 -33.58 5.62
C GLY A 12 18.25 -34.59 5.68
N ASP A 13 18.63 -35.87 5.68
CA ASP A 13 17.69 -37.02 5.67
C ASP A 13 17.26 -37.45 7.09
N ASP A 14 17.99 -37.03 8.13
CA ASP A 14 17.86 -37.51 9.52
C ASP A 14 17.12 -36.54 10.45
N VAL A 15 16.02 -35.96 10.00
CA VAL A 15 15.18 -35.20 10.94
C VAL A 15 14.26 -36.14 11.70
N ASN A 16 14.69 -36.49 12.90
CA ASN A 16 13.82 -37.02 13.96
C ASN A 16 12.83 -35.95 14.40
N ILE A 17 11.78 -35.72 13.61
CA ILE A 17 10.65 -34.90 14.05
C ILE A 17 9.97 -35.68 15.17
N PRO A 18 9.89 -35.17 16.41
CA PRO A 18 9.37 -35.96 17.52
C PRO A 18 7.96 -36.46 17.21
N GLU A 19 7.75 -37.78 17.32
CA GLU A 19 6.44 -38.39 17.11
C GLU A 19 5.38 -37.66 17.95
N GLY A 20 4.25 -37.31 17.32
CA GLY A 20 3.15 -36.56 17.94
C GLY A 20 3.25 -35.03 17.89
N LYS A 21 4.35 -34.45 17.35
CA LYS A 21 4.43 -33.00 17.07
C LYS A 21 3.84 -32.61 15.72
N ILE A 22 3.87 -33.52 14.75
CA ILE A 22 3.08 -33.41 13.53
C ILE A 22 1.72 -34.05 13.82
N GLN A 23 0.67 -33.24 13.91
CA GLN A 23 -0.71 -33.69 14.06
C GLN A 23 -1.42 -33.52 12.71
N GLY A 24 -2.13 -34.54 12.25
CA GLY A 24 -2.78 -34.58 10.93
C GLY A 24 -2.05 -35.50 9.95
N LYS A 25 -2.56 -35.63 8.72
CA LYS A 25 -1.80 -36.32 7.67
C LYS A 25 -0.75 -35.35 7.14
N SER A 26 0.51 -35.75 7.09
CA SER A 26 1.58 -34.95 6.52
C SER A 26 2.50 -35.87 5.73
N ARG A 27 3.11 -35.35 4.68
CA ARG A 27 3.95 -36.12 3.75
C ARG A 27 5.37 -35.60 3.81
N LEU A 28 6.32 -36.53 3.90
CA LEU A 28 7.73 -36.25 3.77
C LEU A 28 8.15 -36.64 2.35
N LEU A 29 8.81 -35.71 1.66
CA LEU A 29 9.32 -35.91 0.30
C LEU A 29 10.82 -35.61 0.29
N GLY A 30 11.63 -36.63 0.02
CA GLY A 30 13.08 -36.49 -0.14
C GLY A 30 13.50 -36.41 -1.61
N GLY A 31 14.81 -36.29 -1.84
CA GLY A 31 15.40 -36.37 -3.18
C GLY A 31 15.53 -35.04 -3.93
N PHE A 32 15.52 -33.92 -3.21
CA PHE A 32 15.70 -32.55 -3.73
C PHE A 32 17.07 -31.99 -3.32
N ASP A 33 18.15 -32.57 -3.83
CA ASP A 33 19.54 -32.10 -3.62
C ASP A 33 19.90 -31.85 -2.14
N GLY A 34 19.61 -32.84 -1.28
CA GLY A 34 19.88 -32.76 0.16
C GLY A 34 18.78 -32.09 0.98
N TRP A 35 17.73 -31.59 0.34
CA TRP A 35 16.53 -31.09 1.03
C TRP A 35 15.43 -32.14 1.10
N THR A 36 14.75 -32.14 2.24
CA THR A 36 13.51 -32.86 2.48
C THR A 36 12.39 -31.86 2.71
N ILE A 37 11.21 -32.16 2.17
CA ILE A 37 10.01 -31.34 2.23
C ILE A 37 9.00 -32.02 3.15
N LEU A 38 8.52 -31.30 4.16
CA LEU A 38 7.33 -31.65 4.92
C LEU A 38 6.15 -30.85 4.36
N LEU A 39 5.24 -31.57 3.68
CA LEU A 39 3.96 -31.05 3.25
C LEU A 39 2.93 -31.25 4.37
N CYS A 40 2.34 -30.16 4.82
CA CYS A 40 1.34 -30.16 5.87
C CYS A 40 -0.07 -30.07 5.28
N GLU A 41 -0.99 -30.96 5.71
CA GLU A 41 -2.43 -30.82 5.46
C GLU A 41 -3.03 -29.63 6.22
N ASP A 42 -2.47 -29.31 7.40
CA ASP A 42 -2.88 -28.15 8.20
C ASP A 42 -2.11 -26.90 7.77
N ASN A 43 -2.81 -25.97 7.11
CA ASN A 43 -2.27 -24.70 6.62
C ASN A 43 -2.04 -23.65 7.73
N ASN A 44 -1.76 -24.11 8.95
CA ASN A 44 -1.50 -23.27 10.11
C ASN A 44 -0.01 -22.92 10.19
N TRP A 45 0.36 -21.81 9.57
CA TRP A 45 1.73 -21.28 9.56
C TRP A 45 2.35 -21.14 10.97
N ARG A 46 1.54 -20.89 12.01
CA ARG A 46 2.03 -20.80 13.41
C ARG A 46 2.52 -22.15 13.95
N LYS A 47 1.95 -23.26 13.47
CA LYS A 47 2.42 -24.59 13.84
C LYS A 47 3.73 -24.90 13.14
N ILE A 48 3.85 -24.60 11.85
CA ILE A 48 5.08 -24.83 11.08
C ILE A 48 6.25 -24.00 11.60
N THR A 49 6.04 -22.73 11.93
CA THR A 49 7.06 -21.88 12.59
C THR A 49 7.44 -22.35 13.99
N ARG A 50 6.60 -23.15 14.67
CA ARG A 50 6.98 -23.82 15.93
C ARG A 50 7.76 -25.09 15.65
N LEU A 51 7.43 -25.82 14.58
CA LEU A 51 8.13 -27.02 14.18
C LEU A 51 9.60 -26.72 13.87
N THR A 52 9.91 -25.61 13.19
CA THR A 52 11.30 -25.21 12.88
C THR A 52 12.24 -25.21 14.09
N ARG A 53 11.73 -24.94 15.31
CA ARG A 53 12.52 -24.95 16.55
C ARG A 53 13.14 -26.29 16.90
N PHE A 54 12.64 -27.37 16.31
CA PHE A 54 13.11 -28.74 16.56
C PHE A 54 14.06 -29.25 15.48
N PHE A 55 14.36 -28.44 14.45
CA PHE A 55 15.27 -28.83 13.37
C PHE A 55 16.69 -28.36 13.69
N PRO A 56 17.65 -29.27 13.86
CA PRO A 56 19.06 -28.90 13.86
C PRO A 56 19.48 -28.50 12.43
N GLY A 57 20.23 -27.41 12.28
CA GLY A 57 20.70 -26.93 10.98
C GLY A 57 19.73 -26.01 10.24
N ASP A 58 19.86 -26.00 8.91
CA ASP A 58 19.23 -25.02 8.03
C ASP A 58 17.83 -25.50 7.56
N ALA A 59 16.86 -24.60 7.63
CA ALA A 59 15.48 -24.85 7.22
C ALA A 59 14.83 -23.62 6.58
N LEU A 60 13.90 -23.85 5.66
CA LEU A 60 13.06 -22.85 5.01
C LEU A 60 11.61 -23.11 5.35
N ALA A 61 10.88 -22.12 5.84
CA ALA A 61 9.45 -22.21 6.03
C ALA A 61 8.74 -21.31 5.02
N PHE A 62 7.90 -21.90 4.19
CA PHE A 62 7.17 -21.22 3.13
C PHE A 62 5.68 -21.20 3.43
N PHE A 63 5.06 -20.05 3.22
CA PHE A 63 3.63 -19.85 3.47
C PHE A 63 3.03 -19.12 2.27
N CYS A 64 2.00 -19.69 1.64
CA CYS A 64 1.22 -19.02 0.60
C CYS A 64 -0.16 -18.66 1.16
N PHE A 65 -0.66 -17.46 0.88
CA PHE A 65 -1.95 -16.93 1.33
C PHE A 65 -2.76 -16.50 0.11
N ASP A 66 -3.93 -17.10 -0.03
CA ASP A 66 -4.93 -16.83 -1.07
C ASP A 66 -4.36 -16.83 -2.50
N ASP A 67 -3.27 -17.58 -2.76
CA ASP A 67 -2.53 -17.67 -4.03
C ASP A 67 -1.97 -16.33 -4.56
N GLU A 68 -2.01 -15.29 -3.73
CA GLU A 68 -1.65 -13.91 -4.07
C GLU A 68 -0.45 -13.40 -3.25
N LEU A 69 -0.14 -14.02 -2.11
CA LEU A 69 0.94 -13.62 -1.22
C LEU A 69 1.74 -14.83 -0.75
N PHE A 70 3.06 -14.68 -0.63
CA PHE A 70 3.84 -15.61 0.17
C PHE A 70 4.85 -14.93 1.09
N GLU A 71 5.22 -15.64 2.15
CA GLU A 71 6.42 -15.35 2.94
C GLU A 71 7.32 -16.58 2.97
N LEU A 72 8.60 -16.37 2.66
CA LEU A 72 9.67 -17.34 2.84
C LEU A 72 10.53 -16.91 4.04
N MET A 73 10.59 -17.76 5.05
CA MET A 73 11.40 -17.55 6.24
C MET A 73 12.59 -18.51 6.27
N PHE A 74 13.74 -17.99 6.66
CA PHE A 74 15.00 -18.71 6.75
C PHE A 74 15.32 -18.99 8.22
N TYR A 75 15.61 -20.24 8.54
CA TYR A 75 15.93 -20.71 9.88
C TYR A 75 17.30 -21.41 9.89
N ARG A 76 18.04 -21.20 10.99
CA ARG A 76 19.24 -21.93 11.34
C ARG A 76 19.17 -22.33 12.81
N ASP A 77 19.34 -23.61 13.09
CA ASP A 77 19.28 -24.18 14.44
C ASP A 77 18.03 -23.73 15.21
N GLY A 78 16.88 -23.81 14.53
CA GLY A 78 15.58 -23.44 15.07
C GLY A 78 15.32 -21.95 15.30
N LYS A 79 16.23 -21.06 14.87
CA LYS A 79 16.06 -19.60 14.98
C LYS A 79 15.83 -18.98 13.60
N LYS A 80 14.83 -18.11 13.49
CA LYS A 80 14.62 -17.29 12.27
C LYS A 80 15.79 -16.32 12.12
N ILE A 81 16.52 -16.41 11.02
CA ILE A 81 17.63 -15.51 10.72
C ILE A 81 17.25 -14.45 9.68
N ALA A 82 16.34 -14.77 8.76
CA ALA A 82 15.91 -13.85 7.70
C ALA A 82 14.48 -14.16 7.23
N SER A 83 13.90 -13.24 6.44
CA SER A 83 12.70 -13.49 5.65
C SER A 83 12.65 -12.65 4.39
N ILE A 84 11.85 -13.09 3.43
CA ILE A 84 11.47 -12.35 2.24
C ILE A 84 10.02 -12.70 1.87
N ASP A 85 9.26 -11.73 1.40
CA ASP A 85 7.93 -11.95 0.82
C ASP A 85 7.93 -11.72 -0.70
N ASN A 86 6.80 -11.97 -1.35
CA ASN A 86 6.64 -11.79 -2.78
C ASN A 86 6.81 -10.33 -3.27
N SER A 87 6.64 -9.32 -2.40
CA SER A 87 6.95 -7.91 -2.73
C SER A 87 8.46 -7.64 -2.79
N GLY A 88 9.27 -8.59 -2.32
CA GLY A 88 10.71 -8.42 -2.13
C GLY A 88 11.07 -7.69 -0.83
N THR A 89 10.08 -7.36 0.01
CA THR A 89 10.32 -6.88 1.37
C THR A 89 11.01 -7.99 2.14
N SER A 90 12.13 -7.64 2.79
CA SER A 90 12.99 -8.63 3.43
C SER A 90 13.61 -8.14 4.72
N SER A 91 13.90 -9.09 5.61
CA SER A 91 14.67 -8.88 6.83
C SER A 91 15.96 -9.68 6.75
N LYS A 92 17.10 -9.04 7.03
CA LYS A 92 18.43 -9.67 7.13
C LYS A 92 18.78 -10.61 5.95
N LEU A 93 18.43 -10.22 4.73
CA LEU A 93 18.60 -11.08 3.54
C LEU A 93 20.05 -11.52 3.28
N LYS A 94 21.06 -10.80 3.80
CA LYS A 94 22.46 -11.24 3.75
C LYS A 94 22.67 -12.58 4.47
N ASP A 95 22.09 -12.72 5.66
CA ASP A 95 22.17 -13.93 6.50
C ASP A 95 21.52 -15.13 5.78
N ALA A 96 20.48 -14.90 4.97
CA ALA A 96 19.91 -15.93 4.10
C ALA A 96 20.91 -16.41 3.02
N GLY A 97 21.68 -15.50 2.43
CA GLY A 97 22.72 -15.86 1.45
C GLY A 97 23.86 -16.67 2.06
N GLU A 98 24.17 -16.44 3.34
CA GLU A 98 25.18 -17.20 4.10
C GLU A 98 24.73 -18.64 4.43
N MET A 99 23.46 -19.00 4.19
CA MET A 99 22.99 -20.40 4.24
C MET A 99 23.39 -21.23 3.03
N PHE A 100 23.77 -20.58 1.93
CA PHE A 100 24.09 -21.24 0.67
C PHE A 100 25.49 -20.83 0.20
N PRO A 101 26.55 -21.09 0.99
CA PRO A 101 27.92 -20.66 0.66
C PRO A 101 28.43 -21.23 -0.67
N GLU A 102 27.89 -22.36 -1.10
CA GLU A 102 28.19 -23.02 -2.37
C GLU A 102 27.61 -22.28 -3.59
N ASP A 103 26.55 -21.48 -3.41
CA ASP A 103 25.94 -20.68 -4.47
C ASP A 103 25.91 -19.17 -4.09
N PRO A 104 26.96 -18.41 -4.44
CA PRO A 104 27.03 -16.97 -4.15
C PRO A 104 26.00 -16.14 -4.94
N THR A 105 25.24 -16.74 -5.86
CA THR A 105 24.21 -16.05 -6.63
C THR A 105 22.87 -15.98 -5.90
N VAL A 106 22.61 -16.84 -4.90
CA VAL A 106 21.35 -16.88 -4.14
C VAL A 106 20.94 -15.50 -3.63
N LEU A 107 21.84 -14.79 -2.95
CA LEU A 107 21.56 -13.44 -2.46
C LEU A 107 21.22 -12.45 -3.59
N LYS A 108 21.84 -12.58 -4.76
CA LYS A 108 21.56 -11.73 -5.92
C LYS A 108 20.21 -12.06 -6.53
N LYS A 109 19.84 -13.34 -6.61
CA LYS A 109 18.54 -13.81 -7.10
C LYS A 109 17.41 -13.36 -6.18
N LEU A 110 17.53 -13.57 -4.87
CA LEU A 110 16.53 -13.12 -3.88
C LEU A 110 16.29 -11.60 -3.94
N ARG A 111 17.32 -10.79 -4.19
CA ARG A 111 17.16 -9.34 -4.36
C ARG A 111 16.38 -8.93 -5.61
N MET A 112 16.22 -9.84 -6.58
CA MET A 112 15.44 -9.60 -7.79
C MET A 112 13.95 -9.84 -7.59
N MET A 113 13.51 -10.40 -6.46
CA MET A 113 12.10 -10.59 -6.12
C MET A 113 11.24 -9.34 -6.31
N LYS A 114 11.74 -8.17 -5.92
CA LYS A 114 11.05 -6.88 -6.10
C LYS A 114 10.80 -6.47 -7.57
N TRP A 115 11.44 -7.15 -8.51
CA TRP A 115 11.27 -6.93 -9.95
C TRP A 115 10.32 -7.94 -10.57
N CYS A 116 9.83 -8.92 -9.81
CA CYS A 116 8.82 -9.85 -10.27
C CYS A 116 7.50 -9.11 -10.46
N THR A 117 6.78 -9.41 -11.53
CA THR A 117 5.49 -8.79 -11.86
C THR A 117 4.29 -9.66 -11.48
N SER A 118 4.53 -10.90 -11.06
CA SER A 118 3.50 -11.81 -10.57
C SER A 118 4.03 -12.78 -9.51
N VAL A 119 3.10 -13.41 -8.79
CA VAL A 119 3.39 -14.50 -7.86
C VAL A 119 4.00 -15.70 -8.59
N ASP A 120 3.51 -16.07 -9.78
CA ASP A 120 4.09 -17.17 -10.58
C ASP A 120 5.53 -16.91 -11.02
N GLU A 121 5.88 -15.66 -11.37
CA GLU A 121 7.27 -15.31 -11.68
C GLU A 121 8.15 -15.35 -10.43
N SER A 122 7.59 -14.98 -9.28
CA SER A 122 8.24 -15.09 -7.99
C SER A 122 8.50 -16.55 -7.59
N PHE A 123 7.51 -17.44 -7.78
CA PHE A 123 7.65 -18.88 -7.58
C PHE A 123 8.77 -19.43 -8.45
N ARG A 124 8.72 -19.19 -9.76
CA ARG A 124 9.77 -19.64 -10.69
C ARG A 124 11.15 -19.16 -10.27
N LEU A 125 11.30 -17.91 -9.80
CA LEU A 125 12.58 -17.42 -9.30
C LEU A 125 13.07 -18.21 -8.07
N LEU A 126 12.20 -18.49 -7.09
CA LEU A 126 12.58 -19.27 -5.89
C LEU A 126 12.90 -20.73 -6.26
N GLU A 127 12.05 -21.34 -7.06
CA GLU A 127 12.18 -22.71 -7.55
C GLU A 127 13.50 -22.91 -8.32
N GLU A 128 13.82 -22.02 -9.27
CA GLU A 128 15.09 -22.05 -10.00
C GLU A 128 16.30 -21.72 -9.10
N THR A 129 16.12 -20.94 -8.03
CA THR A 129 17.19 -20.59 -7.09
C THR A 129 17.56 -21.77 -6.20
N PHE A 130 16.56 -22.42 -5.59
CA PHE A 130 16.79 -23.44 -4.58
C PHE A 130 16.73 -24.87 -5.15
N GLY A 131 16.12 -25.08 -6.32
CA GLY A 131 15.85 -26.42 -6.85
C GLY A 131 14.75 -27.14 -6.07
N LEU A 132 13.86 -26.38 -5.43
CA LEU A 132 12.79 -26.90 -4.56
C LEU A 132 11.44 -26.49 -5.14
N PRO A 133 10.41 -27.37 -5.11
CA PRO A 133 9.07 -27.01 -5.50
C PRO A 133 8.42 -26.16 -4.41
N PHE A 134 8.07 -24.92 -4.74
CA PHE A 134 7.40 -23.99 -3.81
C PHE A 134 5.90 -23.93 -4.05
N ASP A 135 5.46 -24.11 -5.31
CA ASP A 135 4.04 -24.15 -5.64
C ASP A 135 3.47 -25.57 -5.57
N VAL A 136 3.45 -26.12 -4.35
CA VAL A 136 2.95 -27.48 -4.09
C VAL A 136 2.02 -27.53 -2.89
N VAL A 137 0.90 -28.22 -3.08
CA VAL A 137 -0.11 -28.46 -2.05
C VAL A 137 -0.09 -29.90 -1.57
N TYR A 138 -0.54 -30.14 -0.34
CA TYR A 138 -0.54 -31.46 0.29
C TYR A 138 -1.24 -32.55 -0.55
N GLU A 139 -2.33 -32.19 -1.25
CA GLU A 139 -3.16 -33.10 -2.05
C GLU A 139 -2.51 -33.56 -3.36
N GLN A 140 -1.41 -32.91 -3.79
CA GLN A 140 -0.79 -33.19 -5.08
C GLN A 140 -0.10 -34.56 -5.08
N GLU A 141 -0.58 -35.49 -5.91
CA GLU A 141 -0.09 -36.87 -5.93
C GLU A 141 1.36 -36.98 -6.40
N GLU A 142 1.68 -36.32 -7.53
CA GLU A 142 3.01 -36.30 -8.13
C GLU A 142 3.65 -34.91 -8.01
N ILE A 143 4.82 -34.86 -7.36
CA ILE A 143 5.61 -33.64 -7.24
C ILE A 143 6.93 -33.85 -7.98
N GLY A 144 7.06 -33.11 -9.08
CA GLY A 144 8.24 -33.17 -9.94
C GLY A 144 9.47 -32.56 -9.28
N LYS A 145 10.65 -33.00 -9.72
CA LYS A 145 11.90 -32.32 -9.35
C LYS A 145 11.98 -30.97 -10.07
N VAL A 146 12.40 -29.96 -9.32
CA VAL A 146 12.69 -28.63 -9.85
C VAL A 146 14.18 -28.53 -10.16
N LYS A 147 14.52 -28.08 -11.37
CA LYS A 147 15.91 -27.91 -11.77
C LYS A 147 16.38 -26.50 -11.44
N LYS A 148 17.55 -26.38 -10.79
CA LYS A 148 18.22 -25.09 -10.64
C LYS A 148 18.52 -24.45 -12.00
N SER A 149 18.21 -23.15 -12.13
CA SER A 149 18.38 -22.38 -13.37
C SER A 149 18.62 -20.90 -13.09
N ASP A 150 18.90 -20.15 -14.15
CA ASP A 150 19.10 -18.70 -14.15
C ASP A 150 18.14 -17.98 -15.12
N GLU A 151 17.16 -18.67 -15.68
CA GLU A 151 16.31 -18.13 -16.75
C GLU A 151 15.45 -16.96 -16.26
N THR A 152 14.73 -17.16 -15.16
CA THR A 152 13.92 -16.11 -14.55
C THR A 152 14.82 -14.98 -14.06
N TRP A 153 15.95 -15.31 -13.40
CA TRP A 153 16.91 -14.29 -12.95
C TRP A 153 17.46 -13.43 -14.09
N LYS A 154 17.81 -14.01 -15.24
CA LYS A 154 18.29 -13.28 -16.43
C LYS A 154 17.21 -12.37 -17.00
N THR A 155 15.96 -12.84 -17.06
CA THR A 155 14.82 -12.03 -17.49
C THR A 155 14.64 -10.82 -16.58
N LEU A 156 14.65 -11.02 -15.26
CA LEU A 156 14.56 -9.94 -14.27
C LEU A 156 15.74 -8.97 -14.36
N LYS A 157 16.96 -9.45 -14.60
CA LYS A 157 18.15 -8.61 -14.80
C LYS A 157 18.06 -7.77 -16.07
N ALA A 158 17.53 -8.33 -17.15
CA ALA A 158 17.28 -7.62 -18.39
C ALA A 158 16.23 -6.52 -18.16
N ARG A 159 15.13 -6.84 -17.47
CA ARG A 159 14.08 -5.89 -17.07
C ARG A 159 14.63 -4.76 -16.20
N GLU A 160 15.38 -5.08 -15.14
CA GLU A 160 16.03 -4.07 -14.28
C GLU A 160 16.97 -3.17 -15.10
N LYS A 161 17.75 -3.74 -16.02
CA LYS A 161 18.69 -2.99 -16.87
C LYS A 161 17.97 -2.07 -17.84
N GLU A 162 16.96 -2.59 -18.54
CA GLU A 162 16.12 -1.83 -19.45
C GLU A 162 15.49 -0.66 -18.69
N PHE A 163 14.85 -0.98 -17.57
CA PHE A 163 14.25 -0.01 -16.69
C PHE A 163 15.28 1.04 -16.28
N ARG A 164 16.44 0.66 -15.73
CA ARG A 164 17.52 1.58 -15.32
C ARG A 164 17.94 2.53 -16.44
N ASN A 165 18.03 2.05 -17.67
CA ASN A 165 18.51 2.81 -18.82
C ASN A 165 17.46 3.71 -19.48
N ARG A 166 16.18 3.60 -19.12
CA ARG A 166 15.15 4.47 -19.68
C ARG A 166 15.37 5.93 -19.26
N PRO A 167 15.34 6.87 -20.21
CA PRO A 167 15.48 8.29 -19.90
C PRO A 167 14.28 8.75 -19.07
N ASN A 168 14.55 9.60 -18.09
CA ASN A 168 13.51 10.24 -17.31
C ASN A 168 12.87 11.35 -18.15
N ARG A 169 11.55 11.29 -18.33
CA ARG A 169 10.80 12.41 -18.91
C ARG A 169 10.82 13.62 -17.97
N PHE A 170 10.76 13.40 -16.67
CA PHE A 170 10.67 14.47 -15.67
C PHE A 170 11.91 14.60 -14.81
N VAL A 171 12.29 15.83 -14.51
CA VAL A 171 13.26 16.17 -13.46
C VAL A 171 12.58 16.96 -12.35
N LEU A 172 13.06 16.78 -11.11
CA LEU A 172 12.57 17.52 -9.95
C LEU A 172 13.48 18.71 -9.68
N GLU A 173 12.91 19.90 -9.64
CA GLU A 173 13.59 21.12 -9.20
C GLU A 173 13.06 21.52 -7.82
N LEU A 174 13.94 21.57 -6.82
CA LEU A 174 13.57 22.11 -5.51
C LEU A 174 13.37 23.63 -5.63
N LEU A 175 12.17 24.10 -5.30
CA LEU A 175 11.84 25.52 -5.35
C LEU A 175 12.17 26.23 -4.03
N PRO A 176 12.82 27.40 -4.09
CA PRO A 176 12.95 28.26 -2.92
C PRO A 176 11.57 28.86 -2.53
N PRO A 177 11.33 29.20 -1.25
CA PRO A 177 10.03 29.66 -0.75
C PRO A 177 9.37 30.79 -1.55
N GLU A 178 10.17 31.69 -2.10
CA GLU A 178 9.72 32.84 -2.88
C GLU A 178 9.07 32.43 -4.21
N GLN A 179 9.46 31.26 -4.73
CA GLN A 179 8.93 30.68 -5.97
C GLN A 179 7.83 29.65 -5.71
N TRP A 180 7.44 29.42 -4.46
CA TRP A 180 6.38 28.47 -4.16
C TRP A 180 5.08 28.83 -4.87
N PRO A 181 4.31 27.83 -5.33
CA PRO A 181 3.02 28.05 -5.98
C PRO A 181 2.06 28.83 -5.08
N GLU A 182 1.14 29.58 -5.70
CA GLU A 182 0.18 30.41 -4.97
C GLU A 182 -0.70 29.56 -4.07
N SER A 183 -1.05 28.34 -4.45
CA SER A 183 -1.84 27.46 -3.57
C SER A 183 -1.16 27.13 -2.26
N VAL A 184 0.18 27.05 -2.22
CA VAL A 184 0.95 26.80 -0.98
C VAL A 184 1.12 28.09 -0.20
N ARG A 185 1.49 29.19 -0.88
CA ARG A 185 1.60 30.52 -0.25
C ARG A 185 0.26 31.00 0.32
N ASN A 186 -0.85 30.61 -0.30
CA ASN A 186 -2.21 30.95 0.11
C ASN A 186 -2.87 29.84 0.94
N GLN A 187 -2.23 28.68 1.18
CA GLN A 187 -2.77 27.66 2.09
C GLN A 187 -2.87 28.20 3.53
N GLU A 188 -2.13 29.28 3.85
CA GLU A 188 -2.31 30.06 5.07
C GLU A 188 -3.53 31.01 5.04
N LYS A 189 -4.12 31.27 3.85
CA LYS A 189 -5.16 32.28 3.59
C LYS A 189 -6.51 31.73 3.12
N LYS A 190 -6.64 30.42 2.89
CA LYS A 190 -7.77 29.87 2.11
C LYS A 190 -9.09 29.69 2.86
N SER A 191 -9.10 29.85 4.17
CA SER A 191 -10.34 30.07 4.91
C SER A 191 -10.05 31.10 6.00
N PRO A 192 -10.95 32.07 6.26
CA PRO A 192 -10.88 32.88 7.48
C PRO A 192 -10.98 32.01 8.72
N TYR A 193 -11.27 30.72 8.57
CA TYR A 193 -11.48 29.76 9.62
C TYR A 193 -10.54 28.56 9.46
N ARG A 194 -9.88 28.16 10.54
CA ARG A 194 -9.08 26.93 10.60
C ARG A 194 -9.73 26.00 11.61
N LEU A 195 -10.02 24.78 11.18
CA LEU A 195 -10.51 23.76 12.09
C LEU A 195 -9.30 23.04 12.69
N ARG A 196 -9.27 22.96 14.02
CA ARG A 196 -8.25 22.27 14.81
C ARG A 196 -8.89 21.10 15.51
N LEU A 197 -8.24 19.96 15.41
CA LEU A 197 -8.64 18.77 16.13
C LEU A 197 -7.96 18.75 17.49
N SER A 198 -8.70 18.39 18.53
CA SER A 198 -8.13 18.22 19.87
C SER A 198 -7.11 17.08 19.88
N PRO A 199 -6.09 17.09 20.77
CA PRO A 199 -5.08 16.04 20.84
C PRO A 199 -5.62 14.64 21.14
N ASP A 200 -6.79 14.58 21.78
CA ASP A 200 -7.54 13.37 22.10
C ASP A 200 -8.61 13.02 21.03
N TYR A 201 -8.69 13.79 19.95
CA TYR A 201 -9.55 13.51 18.78
C TYR A 201 -11.05 13.50 19.09
N HIS A 202 -11.50 14.16 20.17
CA HIS A 202 -12.91 14.21 20.57
C HIS A 202 -13.61 15.54 20.26
N GLU A 203 -12.86 16.61 19.99
CA GLU A 203 -13.42 17.94 19.74
C GLU A 203 -12.79 18.60 18.52
N ILE A 204 -13.59 19.40 17.82
CA ILE A 204 -13.13 20.26 16.73
C ILE A 204 -13.35 21.70 17.11
N THR A 205 -12.28 22.48 17.10
CA THR A 205 -12.30 23.91 17.36
C THR A 205 -12.12 24.67 16.05
N CYS A 206 -13.04 25.56 15.74
CA CYS A 206 -12.85 26.56 14.70
C CYS A 206 -12.12 27.76 15.27
N VAL A 207 -11.03 28.17 14.62
CA VAL A 207 -10.24 29.35 14.98
C VAL A 207 -10.13 30.31 13.81
N ASP A 208 -10.00 31.61 14.11
CA ASP A 208 -9.71 32.63 13.11
C ASP A 208 -8.22 32.61 12.67
N PRO A 209 -7.78 33.48 11.74
CA PRO A 209 -6.38 33.50 11.28
C PRO A 209 -5.40 33.88 12.40
N GLU A 210 -5.85 34.63 13.41
CA GLU A 210 -5.08 34.98 14.61
C GLU A 210 -5.04 33.84 15.64
N GLY A 211 -5.76 32.74 15.40
CA GLY A 211 -5.82 31.56 16.26
C GLY A 211 -6.79 31.68 17.43
N ARG A 212 -7.67 32.69 17.44
CA ARG A 212 -8.74 32.82 18.43
C ARG A 212 -9.85 31.84 18.13
N THR A 213 -10.31 31.13 19.15
CA THR A 213 -11.46 30.23 19.04
C THR A 213 -12.73 31.00 18.72
N LEU A 214 -13.41 30.58 17.66
CA LEU A 214 -14.73 31.08 17.27
C LEU A 214 -15.83 30.20 17.85
N TRP A 215 -15.70 28.89 17.69
CA TRP A 215 -16.60 27.89 18.25
C TRP A 215 -15.90 26.55 18.42
N THR A 216 -16.48 25.69 19.26
CA THR A 216 -16.03 24.31 19.46
C THR A 216 -17.21 23.37 19.26
N PHE A 217 -16.99 22.31 18.51
CA PHE A 217 -17.94 21.24 18.28
C PHE A 217 -17.46 19.97 19.00
N ALA A 218 -18.23 19.54 19.98
CA ALA A 218 -18.04 18.31 20.71
C ALA A 218 -19.27 17.40 20.46
N PRO A 219 -19.13 16.32 19.67
CA PRO A 219 -20.26 15.50 19.25
C PRO A 219 -20.89 14.61 20.35
N GLY A 220 -20.56 14.84 21.64
CA GLY A 220 -21.20 14.15 22.77
C GLY A 220 -20.81 12.68 22.90
N LEU A 221 -19.56 12.38 22.60
CA LEU A 221 -19.05 11.06 22.26
C LEU A 221 -18.50 10.26 23.48
N ASN A 222 -19.26 10.23 24.57
CA ASN A 222 -18.79 9.69 25.85
C ASN A 222 -18.56 8.16 25.81
N GLY A 223 -17.30 7.73 26.00
CA GLY A 223 -16.95 6.34 26.32
C GLY A 223 -16.64 5.42 25.14
N MET A 224 -16.67 5.92 23.90
CA MET A 224 -16.35 5.12 22.71
C MET A 224 -14.88 5.35 22.27
N ARG A 225 -14.24 4.34 21.67
CA ARG A 225 -12.93 4.52 20.99
C ARG A 225 -13.18 5.15 19.63
N GLU A 226 -12.83 6.41 19.47
CA GLU A 226 -13.27 7.18 18.30
C GLU A 226 -12.10 7.85 17.61
N GLN A 227 -12.30 8.13 16.33
CA GLN A 227 -11.40 8.98 15.56
C GLN A 227 -12.24 9.90 14.67
N LEU A 228 -12.16 11.20 14.95
CA LEU A 228 -12.53 12.24 13.99
C LEU A 228 -11.49 12.20 12.85
N GLN A 229 -11.90 11.82 11.64
CA GLN A 229 -10.94 11.45 10.58
C GLN A 229 -10.86 12.43 9.40
N PHE A 230 -11.82 13.32 9.16
CA PHE A 230 -11.70 14.28 8.06
C PHE A 230 -12.44 15.58 8.36
N VAL A 231 -11.79 16.68 7.99
CA VAL A 231 -12.21 18.04 8.33
C VAL A 231 -12.01 18.91 7.08
N GLN A 232 -13.10 19.22 6.39
CA GLN A 232 -13.07 20.22 5.33
C GLN A 232 -13.81 21.47 5.78
N ALA A 233 -13.14 22.61 5.77
CA ALA A 233 -13.77 23.91 5.95
C ALA A 233 -13.70 24.69 4.64
N ASP A 234 -14.80 25.29 4.23
CA ASP A 234 -14.85 26.36 3.24
C ASP A 234 -15.35 27.65 3.92
N LEU A 235 -15.62 28.71 3.14
CA LEU A 235 -16.06 30.02 3.65
C LEU A 235 -17.35 29.94 4.48
N ASP A 236 -18.28 29.07 4.10
CA ASP A 236 -19.63 29.04 4.67
C ASP A 236 -19.87 27.82 5.58
N GLU A 237 -19.13 26.73 5.39
CA GLU A 237 -19.44 25.43 5.98
C GLU A 237 -18.18 24.68 6.46
N ALA A 238 -18.36 23.90 7.52
CA ALA A 238 -17.42 22.90 8.00
C ALA A 238 -18.06 21.51 7.87
N VAL A 239 -17.37 20.57 7.23
CA VAL A 239 -17.80 19.18 7.08
C VAL A 239 -16.86 18.26 7.83
N ILE A 240 -17.45 17.43 8.69
CA ILE A 240 -16.74 16.60 9.66
C ILE A 240 -17.18 15.17 9.46
N GLN A 241 -16.23 14.27 9.20
CA GLN A 241 -16.44 12.83 9.25
C GLN A 241 -15.99 12.26 10.59
N MET A 242 -16.85 11.46 11.21
CA MET A 242 -16.61 10.81 12.50
C MET A 242 -16.76 9.31 12.36
N SER A 243 -15.80 8.56 12.89
CA SER A 243 -15.90 7.12 13.10
C SER A 243 -16.00 6.83 14.60
N PHE A 244 -17.04 6.09 15.00
CA PHE A 244 -17.31 5.72 16.39
C PHE A 244 -17.72 4.26 16.50
N HIS A 245 -17.72 3.71 17.72
CA HIS A 245 -18.22 2.37 18.02
C HIS A 245 -19.40 2.51 18.97
N ASP A 246 -20.58 2.03 18.60
CA ASP A 246 -21.74 2.09 19.48
C ASP A 246 -21.61 1.15 20.70
N GLU A 247 -22.65 1.11 21.54
CA GLU A 247 -22.69 0.27 22.75
C GLU A 247 -22.52 -1.24 22.45
N ASN A 248 -22.87 -1.69 21.24
CA ASN A 248 -22.69 -3.06 20.78
C ASN A 248 -21.29 -3.30 20.18
N ARG A 249 -20.44 -2.27 20.17
CA ARG A 249 -19.14 -2.20 19.48
C ARG A 249 -19.27 -2.24 17.96
N ASP A 250 -20.46 -2.05 17.42
CA ASP A 250 -20.62 -1.90 15.98
C ASP A 250 -20.01 -0.56 15.60
N ARG A 251 -19.09 -0.62 14.63
CA ARG A 251 -18.54 0.59 14.06
C ARG A 251 -19.69 1.37 13.43
N ASN A 252 -19.68 2.69 13.52
CA ASN A 252 -20.62 3.57 12.84
C ASN A 252 -19.84 4.79 12.33
N ASP A 253 -20.16 5.24 11.13
CA ASP A 253 -19.58 6.44 10.57
C ASP A 253 -20.70 7.47 10.32
N LYS A 254 -20.43 8.74 10.67
CA LYS A 254 -21.36 9.85 10.44
C LYS A 254 -20.64 11.05 9.85
N VAL A 255 -21.38 11.86 9.11
CA VAL A 255 -20.91 13.13 8.55
C VAL A 255 -21.82 14.25 9.02
N CYS A 256 -21.21 15.29 9.56
CA CYS A 256 -21.90 16.51 9.98
C CYS A 256 -21.47 17.70 9.13
N ARG A 257 -22.44 18.50 8.71
CA ARG A 257 -22.25 19.83 8.16
C ARG A 257 -22.58 20.85 9.24
N LEU A 258 -21.64 21.75 9.51
CA LEU A 258 -21.78 22.85 10.44
C LEU A 258 -21.63 24.17 9.69
N ALA A 259 -22.32 25.21 10.14
CA ALA A 259 -22.08 26.57 9.68
C ALA A 259 -20.68 27.02 10.13
N ALA A 260 -19.88 27.57 9.22
CA ALA A 260 -18.53 28.01 9.55
C ALA A 260 -18.51 29.20 10.53
N THR A 261 -19.58 29.99 10.58
CA THR A 261 -19.69 31.21 11.40
C THR A 261 -19.86 30.94 12.90
N ASP A 262 -20.66 29.95 13.27
CA ASP A 262 -21.07 29.70 14.66
C ASP A 262 -21.06 28.22 15.06
N GLY A 263 -20.72 27.32 14.13
CA GLY A 263 -20.71 25.88 14.37
C GLY A 263 -22.09 25.26 14.45
N ALA A 264 -23.17 25.97 14.09
CA ALA A 264 -24.52 25.44 14.12
C ALA A 264 -24.66 24.25 13.16
N MET A 265 -25.27 23.16 13.63
CA MET A 265 -25.52 21.98 12.81
C MET A 265 -26.50 22.31 11.68
N LEU A 266 -26.03 22.16 10.44
CA LEU A 266 -26.83 22.33 9.23
C LEU A 266 -27.47 21.02 8.80
N THR A 267 -26.70 19.93 8.82
CA THR A 267 -27.15 18.60 8.41
C THR A 267 -26.30 17.53 9.08
N GLU A 268 -26.93 16.41 9.40
CA GLU A 268 -26.26 15.18 9.82
C GLU A 268 -26.67 14.05 8.88
N TYR A 269 -25.70 13.21 8.51
CA TYR A 269 -25.92 12.01 7.72
C TYR A 269 -25.21 10.84 8.38
N VAL A 270 -25.96 9.77 8.67
CA VAL A 270 -25.42 8.50 9.15
C VAL A 270 -25.18 7.60 7.94
N LEU A 271 -23.96 7.08 7.81
CA LEU A 271 -23.64 6.24 6.66
C LEU A 271 -24.39 4.90 6.72
N PRO A 272 -24.99 4.46 5.61
CA PRO A 272 -25.70 3.19 5.54
C PRO A 272 -24.71 2.03 5.57
N ASP A 273 -24.94 1.10 6.51
CA ASP A 273 -24.12 -0.09 6.79
C ASP A 273 -22.84 0.19 7.60
N SER A 274 -23.06 0.35 8.90
CA SER A 274 -22.09 0.72 9.92
C SER A 274 -20.96 -0.32 10.09
N THR A 275 -21.19 -1.56 9.67
CA THR A 275 -20.19 -2.64 9.73
C THR A 275 -18.95 -2.39 8.85
N LYS A 276 -19.04 -1.50 7.86
CA LYS A 276 -17.95 -1.19 6.92
C LYS A 276 -17.51 0.27 7.08
N LYS A 277 -16.21 0.47 7.40
CA LYS A 277 -15.57 1.79 7.45
C LYS A 277 -15.72 2.53 6.11
N ALA A 278 -16.11 3.80 6.14
CA ALA A 278 -15.85 4.74 5.06
C ALA A 278 -14.40 5.23 5.14
N TYR A 279 -13.63 4.97 4.09
CA TYR A 279 -12.18 5.20 4.11
C TYR A 279 -11.79 6.58 3.59
N ALA A 280 -12.57 7.14 2.67
CA ALA A 280 -12.37 8.49 2.17
C ALA A 280 -13.72 9.20 2.06
N PHE A 281 -13.82 10.43 2.58
CA PHE A 281 -14.91 11.36 2.34
C PHE A 281 -14.30 12.68 1.85
N TYR A 282 -14.65 13.09 0.64
CA TYR A 282 -13.98 14.19 -0.05
C TYR A 282 -14.97 15.05 -0.84
N TRP A 283 -14.83 16.37 -0.77
CA TRP A 283 -15.52 17.28 -1.69
C TRP A 283 -14.79 17.32 -3.03
N ASN A 284 -15.49 16.98 -4.09
CA ASN A 284 -15.02 17.13 -5.45
C ASN A 284 -15.45 18.50 -6.02
N PRO A 285 -14.54 19.50 -6.10
CA PRO A 285 -14.90 20.82 -6.59
C PRO A 285 -15.21 20.86 -8.09
N TYR A 286 -14.77 19.87 -8.87
CA TYR A 286 -15.06 19.79 -10.30
C TYR A 286 -16.51 19.38 -10.57
N MET A 287 -17.02 18.45 -9.74
CA MET A 287 -18.39 17.94 -9.85
C MET A 287 -19.37 18.66 -8.92
N GLY A 288 -18.88 19.47 -7.98
CA GLY A 288 -19.70 20.15 -6.97
C GLY A 288 -20.44 19.17 -6.05
N CYS A 289 -19.80 18.07 -5.67
CA CYS A 289 -20.42 16.99 -4.90
C CYS A 289 -19.46 16.40 -3.86
N TYR A 290 -20.00 15.74 -2.85
CA TYR A 290 -19.21 14.86 -1.98
C TYR A 290 -19.09 13.47 -2.61
N VAL A 291 -17.93 12.86 -2.44
CA VAL A 291 -17.69 11.48 -2.81
C VAL A 291 -17.14 10.76 -1.61
N TYR A 292 -17.69 9.59 -1.32
CA TYR A 292 -17.12 8.70 -0.33
C TYR A 292 -17.04 7.26 -0.80
N SER A 293 -16.04 6.55 -0.28
CA SER A 293 -15.79 5.15 -0.59
C SER A 293 -15.97 4.27 0.64
N MET A 294 -16.62 3.14 0.42
CA MET A 294 -16.74 2.02 1.36
C MET A 294 -16.30 0.76 0.63
N ARG A 295 -16.08 -0.34 1.35
CA ARG A 295 -15.75 -1.61 0.71
C ARG A 295 -16.83 -2.00 -0.29
N GLU A 296 -16.43 -2.31 -1.53
CA GLU A 296 -17.29 -2.67 -2.68
C GLU A 296 -18.21 -1.56 -3.19
N GLN A 297 -18.13 -0.33 -2.66
CA GLN A 297 -19.08 0.73 -3.00
C GLN A 297 -18.46 2.12 -3.02
N MET A 298 -18.97 2.94 -3.93
CA MET A 298 -18.67 4.37 -3.97
C MET A 298 -19.97 5.14 -4.11
N VAL A 299 -20.08 6.25 -3.39
CA VAL A 299 -21.31 7.04 -3.31
C VAL A 299 -21.00 8.49 -3.60
N ILE A 300 -21.85 9.11 -4.40
CA ILE A 300 -21.83 10.54 -4.69
C ILE A 300 -23.02 11.18 -4.01
N MET A 301 -22.76 12.24 -3.25
CA MET A 301 -23.78 13.02 -2.56
C MET A 301 -23.77 14.46 -3.05
N ASP A 302 -24.93 15.11 -3.06
CA ASP A 302 -24.99 16.56 -3.26
C ASP A 302 -24.42 17.32 -2.04
N ARG A 303 -24.39 18.66 -2.14
CA ARG A 303 -23.93 19.53 -1.05
C ARG A 303 -24.76 19.37 0.23
N GLU A 304 -26.01 18.92 0.12
CA GLU A 304 -26.93 18.69 1.23
C GLU A 304 -26.85 17.28 1.83
N LEU A 305 -25.80 16.52 1.51
CA LEU A 305 -25.61 15.14 1.92
C LEU A 305 -26.77 14.22 1.51
N LYS A 306 -27.42 14.51 0.38
CA LYS A 306 -28.35 13.57 -0.25
C LYS A 306 -27.62 12.72 -1.26
N GLU A 307 -27.81 11.42 -1.16
CA GLU A 307 -27.25 10.47 -2.12
C GLU A 307 -27.84 10.70 -3.50
N ASN A 308 -26.98 11.01 -4.46
CA ASN A 308 -27.35 11.18 -5.87
C ASN A 308 -27.14 9.87 -6.64
N ARG A 309 -26.02 9.20 -6.40
CA ARG A 309 -25.59 8.01 -7.14
C ARG A 309 -24.76 7.08 -6.27
N ARG A 310 -24.86 5.79 -6.57
CA ARG A 310 -24.04 4.74 -5.97
C ARG A 310 -23.54 3.78 -7.04
N PHE A 311 -22.27 3.44 -6.93
CA PHE A 311 -21.59 2.50 -7.81
C PHE A 311 -21.14 1.30 -6.98
N LYS A 312 -21.28 0.10 -7.56
CA LYS A 312 -20.58 -1.09 -7.06
C LYS A 312 -19.16 -1.05 -7.58
N THR A 313 -18.19 -1.27 -6.70
CA THR A 313 -16.77 -1.35 -7.06
C THR A 313 -16.32 -2.80 -7.03
N ASP A 314 -15.16 -3.07 -7.63
CA ASP A 314 -14.52 -4.38 -7.51
C ASP A 314 -14.39 -4.79 -6.03
N PRO A 315 -14.82 -5.99 -5.60
CA PRO A 315 -14.70 -6.44 -4.21
C PRO A 315 -13.26 -6.57 -3.71
N LYS A 316 -12.32 -6.77 -4.63
CA LYS A 316 -10.89 -6.76 -4.30
C LYS A 316 -10.42 -5.33 -4.05
N ALA A 317 -11.04 -4.32 -4.68
CA ALA A 317 -10.62 -2.93 -4.54
C ALA A 317 -10.96 -2.45 -3.13
N SER A 318 -9.92 -2.17 -2.35
CA SER A 318 -10.09 -1.88 -0.93
C SER A 318 -10.93 -0.62 -0.74
N TYR A 319 -10.51 0.51 -1.32
CA TYR A 319 -11.22 1.79 -1.25
C TYR A 319 -10.55 2.89 -2.08
N PHE A 320 -11.33 3.79 -2.69
CA PHE A 320 -10.81 4.90 -3.49
C PHE A 320 -10.18 6.01 -2.63
N TYR A 321 -8.90 6.30 -2.91
CA TYR A 321 -8.07 7.27 -2.16
C TYR A 321 -7.96 8.62 -2.85
N PHE A 322 -8.01 8.64 -4.19
CA PHE A 322 -7.72 9.83 -4.98
C PHE A 322 -8.90 10.17 -5.88
N PHE A 323 -9.38 11.40 -5.77
CA PHE A 323 -10.41 11.93 -6.64
C PHE A 323 -9.84 13.11 -7.41
N ARG A 324 -9.91 13.05 -8.73
CA ARG A 324 -9.49 14.14 -9.62
C ARG A 324 -10.51 14.29 -10.72
N GLU A 325 -11.00 15.51 -10.88
CA GLU A 325 -11.99 15.86 -11.90
C GLU A 325 -13.21 14.92 -11.81
N GLN A 326 -13.49 14.14 -12.84
CA GLN A 326 -14.58 13.17 -12.88
C GLN A 326 -14.15 11.73 -12.60
N TYR A 327 -12.95 11.50 -12.06
CA TYR A 327 -12.41 10.16 -11.84
C TYR A 327 -12.05 9.90 -10.38
N GLY A 328 -12.34 8.69 -9.91
CA GLY A 328 -11.80 8.11 -8.69
C GLY A 328 -10.70 7.09 -9.03
N TYR A 329 -9.65 7.04 -8.21
CA TYR A 329 -8.57 6.05 -8.32
C TYR A 329 -8.33 5.29 -7.00
N THR A 330 -8.08 4.00 -7.11
CA THR A 330 -7.71 3.10 -6.01
C THR A 330 -6.61 2.15 -6.43
N GLN A 331 -5.83 1.71 -5.44
CA GLN A 331 -5.01 0.50 -5.53
C GLN A 331 -5.67 -0.63 -4.74
N TYR A 332 -5.27 -1.86 -5.03
CA TYR A 332 -5.53 -2.96 -4.12
C TYR A 332 -4.71 -2.77 -2.85
N GLU A 333 -5.39 -2.53 -1.74
CA GLU A 333 -4.75 -2.51 -0.43
C GLU A 333 -4.79 -3.94 0.10
N ARG A 334 -3.87 -4.78 -0.41
CA ARG A 334 -3.26 -5.96 0.24
C ARG A 334 -2.74 -6.96 -0.79
N HIS A 335 -1.56 -7.50 -0.49
CA HIS A 335 -1.12 -8.86 -0.84
C HIS A 335 -0.83 -9.14 -2.32
N GLY A 336 0.28 -8.57 -2.85
CA GLY A 336 0.89 -9.03 -4.10
C GLY A 336 0.40 -8.34 -5.37
N ASP A 337 -0.81 -7.77 -5.38
CA ASP A 337 -1.39 -7.06 -6.52
C ASP A 337 -1.13 -5.53 -6.50
N GLU A 338 0.01 -5.10 -5.97
CA GLU A 338 0.44 -3.68 -5.94
C GLU A 338 0.72 -3.09 -7.34
N ASN A 339 0.55 -3.91 -8.38
CA ASN A 339 0.68 -3.53 -9.78
C ASN A 339 -0.62 -2.98 -10.37
N ASP A 340 -1.78 -3.04 -9.71
CA ASP A 340 -3.03 -2.63 -10.34
C ASP A 340 -3.63 -1.33 -9.78
N LEU A 341 -3.93 -0.42 -10.71
CA LEU A 341 -4.78 0.73 -10.45
C LEU A 341 -6.18 0.49 -11.01
N PHE A 342 -7.20 0.81 -10.23
CA PHE A 342 -8.56 0.92 -10.72
C PHE A 342 -8.97 2.37 -10.81
N ARG A 343 -9.41 2.75 -12.00
CA ARG A 343 -10.04 4.03 -12.28
C ARG A 343 -11.53 3.82 -12.42
N ILE A 344 -12.33 4.64 -11.76
CA ILE A 344 -13.77 4.74 -11.98
C ILE A 344 -14.13 6.12 -12.51
N ASP A 345 -14.92 6.18 -13.58
CA ASP A 345 -15.57 7.40 -14.03
C ASP A 345 -16.77 7.71 -13.12
N LEU A 346 -16.74 8.84 -12.43
CA LEU A 346 -17.75 9.28 -11.48
C LEU A 346 -19.05 9.73 -12.16
N ASN A 347 -19.03 9.96 -13.49
CA ASN A 347 -20.21 10.30 -14.26
C ASN A 347 -20.91 9.04 -14.78
N SER A 348 -20.19 8.10 -15.38
CA SER A 348 -20.77 6.90 -16.00
C SER A 348 -20.76 5.68 -15.08
N GLY A 349 -19.87 5.62 -14.09
CA GLY A 349 -19.59 4.43 -13.30
C GLY A 349 -18.68 3.42 -14.00
N GLU A 350 -18.17 3.74 -15.20
CA GLU A 350 -17.28 2.86 -15.95
C GLU A 350 -15.97 2.64 -15.19
N GLN A 351 -15.57 1.38 -15.07
CA GLN A 351 -14.35 0.98 -14.37
C GLN A 351 -13.31 0.50 -15.37
N LYS A 352 -12.08 0.97 -15.20
CA LYS A 352 -10.91 0.56 -15.99
C LYS A 352 -9.80 0.11 -15.06
N ARG A 353 -9.32 -1.12 -15.24
CA ARG A 353 -8.08 -1.62 -14.65
C ARG A 353 -6.89 -1.12 -15.48
N ILE A 354 -5.85 -0.66 -14.79
CA ILE A 354 -4.60 -0.18 -15.36
C ILE A 354 -3.48 -0.92 -14.65
N GLU A 355 -2.79 -1.79 -15.38
CA GLU A 355 -1.65 -2.54 -14.88
C GLU A 355 -0.39 -1.64 -14.95
N LEU A 356 0.16 -1.33 -13.78
CA LEU A 356 1.42 -0.66 -13.58
C LEU A 356 2.56 -1.62 -13.91
N GLU A 357 3.53 -1.09 -14.64
CA GLU A 357 4.71 -1.85 -15.06
C GLU A 357 5.57 -2.37 -13.91
N ILE A 358 5.53 -1.71 -12.76
CA ILE A 358 6.22 -2.12 -11.54
C ILE A 358 5.34 -1.85 -10.31
N PRO A 359 5.53 -2.61 -9.22
CA PRO A 359 4.78 -2.41 -7.99
C PRO A 359 5.22 -1.11 -7.32
N VAL A 360 4.24 -0.26 -7.00
CA VAL A 360 4.44 0.99 -6.26
C VAL A 360 3.23 1.25 -5.39
N TYR A 361 3.43 2.01 -4.32
CA TYR A 361 2.31 2.60 -3.59
C TYR A 361 1.92 3.92 -4.26
N LEU A 362 0.67 4.04 -4.71
CA LEU A 362 0.16 5.22 -5.40
C LEU A 362 -0.02 6.35 -4.37
N GLU A 363 0.65 7.48 -4.62
CA GLU A 363 0.56 8.67 -3.77
C GLU A 363 -0.36 9.73 -4.35
N SER A 364 -0.49 9.79 -5.68
CA SER A 364 -1.33 10.79 -6.33
C SER A 364 -1.51 10.54 -7.82
N VAL A 365 -2.55 11.18 -8.36
CA VAL A 365 -2.81 11.33 -9.79
C VAL A 365 -2.77 12.82 -10.17
N CYS A 366 -2.10 13.19 -11.26
CA CYS A 366 -1.96 14.59 -11.69
C CYS A 366 -2.15 14.76 -13.20
N LEU A 367 -2.88 15.82 -13.59
CA LEU A 367 -3.22 16.26 -14.96
C LEU A 367 -3.98 15.21 -15.78
N PRO A 368 -4.95 15.62 -16.62
CA PRO A 368 -6.29 14.99 -16.72
C PRO A 368 -6.26 13.44 -16.74
N GLY A 369 -6.10 12.82 -15.57
CA GLY A 369 -5.99 11.37 -15.40
C GLY A 369 -4.89 10.63 -16.20
N GLU A 370 -3.87 11.31 -16.70
CA GLU A 370 -2.85 10.73 -17.61
C GLU A 370 -1.49 10.47 -16.97
N ILE A 371 -1.21 11.04 -15.79
CA ILE A 371 0.03 10.77 -15.07
C ILE A 371 -0.26 10.28 -13.65
N PHE A 372 0.20 9.07 -13.35
CA PHE A 372 0.19 8.51 -12.00
C PHE A 372 1.53 8.71 -11.35
N CYS A 373 1.53 8.98 -10.04
CA CYS A 373 2.74 9.07 -9.25
C CYS A 373 2.63 8.13 -8.07
N GLY A 374 3.56 7.19 -8.00
CA GLY A 374 3.72 6.30 -6.85
C GLY A 374 5.10 6.43 -6.24
N VAL A 375 5.24 5.80 -5.08
CA VAL A 375 6.50 5.64 -4.38
C VAL A 375 6.89 4.17 -4.34
N THR A 376 8.19 3.93 -4.45
CA THR A 376 8.79 2.65 -4.08
C THR A 376 9.35 2.77 -2.66
N PHE A 377 9.24 1.71 -1.88
CA PHE A 377 9.80 1.66 -0.53
C PHE A 377 11.03 0.75 -0.46
N ARG A 378 11.90 1.06 0.51
CA ARG A 378 12.97 0.19 0.98
C ARG A 378 12.84 0.03 2.49
N GLY A 379 12.02 -0.94 2.92
CA GLY A 379 11.57 -1.02 4.31
C GLY A 379 10.55 0.09 4.58
N THR A 380 10.78 0.93 5.59
CA THR A 380 9.89 2.07 5.93
C THR A 380 10.29 3.39 5.26
N ILE A 381 11.21 3.34 4.30
CA ILE A 381 11.84 4.51 3.68
C ILE A 381 11.40 4.61 2.23
N VAL A 382 11.01 5.81 1.78
CA VAL A 382 10.77 6.08 0.35
C VAL A 382 12.09 6.01 -0.41
N ASP A 383 12.19 5.13 -1.39
CA ASP A 383 13.37 4.98 -2.27
C ASP A 383 13.29 5.95 -3.45
N LYS A 384 12.17 5.92 -4.20
CA LYS A 384 11.99 6.74 -5.41
C LYS A 384 10.54 7.14 -5.62
N LEU A 385 10.37 8.32 -6.22
CA LEU A 385 9.15 8.71 -6.92
C LEU A 385 9.16 8.11 -8.31
N VAL A 386 8.08 7.44 -8.68
CA VAL A 386 7.88 6.83 -9.99
C VAL A 386 6.67 7.46 -10.64
N PHE A 387 6.85 7.93 -11.87
CA PHE A 387 5.80 8.50 -12.70
C PHE A 387 5.41 7.52 -13.79
N PHE A 388 4.12 7.33 -13.99
CA PHE A 388 3.54 6.48 -15.01
C PHE A 388 2.66 7.29 -15.95
N ASP A 389 2.53 6.84 -17.19
CA ASP A 389 1.49 7.32 -18.10
C ASP A 389 0.11 6.72 -17.80
N GLY A 390 -0.91 7.14 -18.53
CA GLY A 390 -2.30 6.69 -18.39
C GLY A 390 -2.53 5.20 -18.70
N ASN A 391 -1.51 4.49 -19.19
CA ASN A 391 -1.50 3.05 -19.45
C ASN A 391 -0.65 2.28 -18.44
N GLY A 392 -0.13 2.94 -17.41
CA GLY A 392 0.67 2.29 -16.37
C GLY A 392 2.13 2.04 -16.74
N ARG A 393 2.67 2.68 -17.79
CA ARG A 393 4.09 2.56 -18.17
C ARG A 393 4.93 3.59 -17.46
N VAL A 394 6.11 3.20 -16.98
CA VAL A 394 7.01 4.15 -16.30
C VAL A 394 7.62 5.13 -17.29
N ILE A 395 7.37 6.42 -17.06
CA ILE A 395 7.86 7.54 -17.86
C ILE A 395 8.94 8.36 -17.15
N SER A 396 9.02 8.31 -15.81
CA SER A 396 10.10 8.96 -15.08
C SER A 396 10.31 8.35 -13.70
N ARG A 397 11.55 8.41 -13.19
CA ARG A 397 11.91 7.95 -11.84
C ARG A 397 12.88 8.92 -11.22
N ASN A 398 12.47 9.54 -10.14
CA ASN A 398 13.26 10.56 -9.49
C ASN A 398 13.56 10.14 -8.06
N GLY A 399 14.83 10.23 -7.67
CA GLY A 399 15.19 10.24 -6.27
C GLY A 399 14.76 11.57 -5.66
N ILE A 400 14.33 11.54 -4.40
CA ILE A 400 14.18 12.77 -3.61
C ILE A 400 15.56 13.00 -2.98
N GLU A 401 16.28 14.04 -3.43
CA GLU A 401 17.72 14.21 -3.21
C GLU A 401 18.19 14.24 -1.75
N ASN A 402 17.30 14.43 -0.76
CA ASN A 402 17.70 14.81 0.60
C ASN A 402 17.25 13.87 1.73
N GLY A 403 17.35 12.56 1.49
CA GLY A 403 17.48 11.56 2.54
C GLY A 403 16.24 10.70 2.80
N PRO A 404 16.42 9.59 3.53
CA PRO A 404 15.43 8.51 3.69
C PRO A 404 14.15 8.89 4.46
N GLU A 405 14.03 10.14 4.92
CA GLU A 405 12.96 10.58 5.83
C GLU A 405 11.90 11.45 5.15
N ASP A 406 12.19 12.01 3.96
CA ASP A 406 11.27 12.88 3.24
C ASP A 406 10.18 12.05 2.52
N TYR A 407 8.95 12.13 3.01
CA TYR A 407 7.78 11.50 2.43
C TYR A 407 7.03 12.47 1.51
N PRO A 408 6.67 12.09 0.27
CA PRO A 408 5.82 12.90 -0.57
C PRO A 408 4.40 12.94 -0.02
N MET A 409 3.98 14.10 0.49
CA MET A 409 2.67 14.29 1.11
C MET A 409 1.59 14.62 0.09
N LYS A 410 1.95 15.27 -1.02
CA LYS A 410 0.98 15.73 -2.01
C LYS A 410 1.62 16.03 -3.36
N LEU A 411 0.97 15.59 -4.43
CA LEU A 411 1.24 16.04 -5.80
C LEU A 411 -0.01 16.77 -6.34
N TRP A 412 0.17 17.87 -7.05
CA TRP A 412 -0.94 18.60 -7.66
C TRP A 412 -0.52 19.41 -8.88
N GLY A 413 -1.50 19.71 -9.73
CA GLY A 413 -1.34 20.63 -10.85
C GLY A 413 -1.78 22.04 -10.47
N GLU A 414 -1.02 23.06 -10.89
CA GLU A 414 -1.41 24.47 -10.79
C GLU A 414 -0.84 25.24 -11.99
N LYS A 415 -1.72 25.96 -12.72
CA LYS A 415 -1.35 26.77 -13.89
C LYS A 415 -0.51 25.99 -14.92
N GLY A 416 -0.92 24.74 -15.20
CA GLY A 416 -0.25 23.85 -16.16
C GLY A 416 1.07 23.23 -15.67
N ARG A 417 1.46 23.46 -14.42
CA ARG A 417 2.67 22.89 -13.81
C ARG A 417 2.32 21.87 -12.75
N ILE A 418 3.20 20.90 -12.56
CA ILE A 418 3.05 19.84 -11.56
C ILE A 418 4.00 20.11 -10.40
N TYR A 419 3.48 20.06 -9.17
CA TYR A 419 4.25 20.29 -7.95
C TYR A 419 4.15 19.10 -6.99
N ILE A 420 5.22 18.88 -6.23
CA ILE A 420 5.28 17.89 -5.15
C ILE A 420 5.61 18.61 -3.85
N LYS A 421 4.84 18.32 -2.81
CA LYS A 421 5.11 18.72 -1.44
C LYS A 421 5.65 17.51 -0.70
N THR A 422 6.84 17.64 -0.12
CA THR A 422 7.40 16.61 0.76
C THR A 422 7.52 17.14 2.19
N GLN A 423 7.46 16.22 3.15
CA GLN A 423 7.68 16.48 4.57
C GLN A 423 8.28 15.23 5.21
N LYS A 424 9.05 15.39 6.29
CA LYS A 424 9.47 14.22 7.06
C LYS A 424 8.30 13.49 7.68
N TRP A 425 8.35 12.15 7.66
CA TRP A 425 7.32 11.29 8.25
C TRP A 425 7.10 11.59 9.74
N TYR A 426 8.18 11.92 10.45
CA TYR A 426 8.16 12.28 11.87
C TYR A 426 8.93 13.60 12.07
N GLY A 427 8.19 14.68 12.35
CA GLY A 427 8.78 15.93 12.83
C GLY A 427 8.22 17.19 12.16
N PRO A 428 8.47 18.35 12.78
CA PRO A 428 8.05 19.66 12.28
C PRO A 428 8.96 20.19 11.16
N ASP A 429 9.80 19.33 10.56
CA ASP A 429 10.80 19.74 9.59
C ASP A 429 10.18 20.46 8.38
N PRO A 430 10.91 21.43 7.79
CA PRO A 430 10.34 22.37 6.84
C PRO A 430 9.80 21.66 5.61
N ILE A 431 8.59 22.07 5.22
CA ILE A 431 7.96 21.68 3.97
C ILE A 431 8.91 22.01 2.81
N LYS A 432 9.11 21.05 1.91
CA LYS A 432 9.82 21.27 0.65
C LYS A 432 8.85 21.16 -0.51
N ILE A 433 9.00 22.07 -1.48
CA ILE A 433 8.20 22.07 -2.70
C ILE A 433 9.11 21.83 -3.90
N TYR A 434 8.81 20.80 -4.68
CA TYR A 434 9.47 20.51 -5.94
C TYR A 434 8.56 20.87 -7.11
N LEU A 435 9.12 21.48 -8.15
CA LEU A 435 8.52 21.58 -9.47
C LEU A 435 8.94 20.38 -10.31
N VAL A 436 7.97 19.68 -10.89
CA VAL A 436 8.22 18.61 -11.85
C VAL A 436 8.31 19.24 -13.25
N ARG A 437 9.50 19.21 -13.86
CA ARG A 437 9.72 19.75 -15.21
C ARG A 437 9.85 18.65 -16.24
N ASP A 438 9.25 18.85 -17.40
CA ASP A 438 9.51 18.01 -18.56
C ASP A 438 10.90 18.31 -19.12
N THR A 439 11.70 17.26 -19.30
CA THR A 439 13.06 17.35 -19.85
C THR A 439 13.08 17.85 -21.29
N ALA A 440 11.98 17.68 -22.03
CA ALA A 440 11.85 18.24 -23.38
C ALA A 440 11.74 19.78 -23.37
N GLU A 441 11.25 20.39 -22.29
CA GLU A 441 11.10 21.84 -22.16
C GLU A 441 12.40 22.54 -21.70
N GLN A 442 13.44 21.77 -21.37
CA GLN A 442 14.75 22.29 -20.93
C GLN A 442 15.78 22.41 -22.06
N LYS A 443 15.45 21.92 -23.26
CA LYS A 443 16.25 22.08 -24.50
C LYS A 443 15.63 23.17 -25.36
#